data_AF-A0A8S3BZ90-F1
#
_entry.id   AF-A0A8S3BZ90-F1
#
_cell.length_a   1.000
_cell.length_b   1.000
_cell.length_c   1.000
_cell.angle_alpha   90.00
_cell.angle_beta   90.00
_cell.angle_gamma   90.00
#
_symmetry.space_group_name_H-M   'P 1'
#
loop_
_entity.id
_entity.type
_entity.pdbx_description
1 polymer ?
#
loop_
_entity_poly.entity_id
_entity_poly.type
_entity_poly.pdbx_seq_one_letter_code
_entity_poly.pdbx_strand_id
1 'polypeptide(L)'
;MHGMNYWPPTRFPTKHDSRLYDAVKINKELAGKSSTIHDLCPDIWAHIFEYFEIMDLFTTFGSITDAVDKVLFNENNRFLLRGLILDASVKDVPESIPFNRVISLTLNETTSLGVLQDCCELRSLKIIGENEWIRWIIRNIRQRNTKLNQLTVVTPKIESISELLMPILSISSLHRLEIHTDEIVETTKVSTLATIPSYIEQFIFNSGSTINWNEFSLTLPEFTRIRLLSISSIDRNQKSVPSFIFQNLRTLSLGLLEVSLNWIIQLLTTTPCLVKLKLTSLVDADGFVVNQKWLRLFESAQTLVRIFVNVSLELDNGSYHCEKIQAPICALNLSLICNGDDNDCNVYYGTVNRWWSLRGMITRHFNMNNRCLFCTQRSAAVCCLRCRTTDISTMFETLLTLLGKASMTSNYYDQIRTICQQIETLKWLLTPIQFTPITHFDPKVHRVDQKAKLYLQQASLDVQSMITIEVAADGNCLYNSIICLSGNTLSTPSELRVRSLIELVKNENFYHNRFAHIVGPVNEAIKNIARNFSFSELY
;
A
#
# COMPACT_ATOMS: atom_id res chain seq x y z
N MET A 1 -32.76 -19.10 -43.83
CA MET A 1 -33.98 -19.17 -42.99
C MET A 1 -33.56 -19.64 -41.60
N HIS A 2 -34.00 -18.91 -40.56
CA HIS A 2 -33.59 -18.98 -39.15
C HIS A 2 -32.14 -18.52 -38.91
N GLY A 3 -31.83 -17.52 -38.09
CA GLY A 3 -32.59 -16.73 -37.14
C GLY A 3 -31.57 -16.12 -36.18
N MET A 4 -30.89 -15.05 -36.61
CA MET A 4 -29.93 -14.33 -35.76
C MET A 4 -30.71 -13.52 -34.72
N ASN A 5 -30.70 -13.99 -33.48
CA ASN A 5 -31.21 -13.24 -32.34
C ASN A 5 -30.24 -12.10 -32.02
N TYR A 6 -30.63 -10.90 -32.43
CA TYR A 6 -30.09 -9.63 -31.95
C TYR A 6 -30.29 -9.55 -30.42
N TRP A 7 -29.20 -9.39 -29.68
CA TRP A 7 -29.25 -8.86 -28.33
C TRP A 7 -29.48 -7.33 -28.39
N PRO A 8 -30.33 -6.77 -27.51
CA PRO A 8 -30.65 -5.35 -27.52
C PRO A 8 -29.49 -4.52 -26.94
N PRO A 9 -29.31 -3.26 -27.38
CA PRO A 9 -28.43 -2.32 -26.69
C PRO A 9 -28.99 -2.07 -25.29
N THR A 10 -28.18 -2.33 -24.27
CA THR A 10 -28.47 -1.95 -22.89
C THR A 10 -28.68 -0.45 -22.82
N ARG A 11 -29.92 -0.07 -22.52
CA ARG A 11 -30.33 1.30 -22.22
C ARG A 11 -29.52 1.82 -21.04
N PHE A 12 -28.82 2.93 -21.24
CA PHE A 12 -28.37 3.78 -20.14
C PHE A 12 -29.60 4.24 -19.34
N PRO A 13 -29.62 4.12 -18.00
CA PRO A 13 -30.60 4.82 -17.21
C PRO A 13 -30.25 6.32 -17.19
N THR A 14 -30.93 7.09 -18.03
CA THR A 14 -31.12 8.52 -17.83
C THR A 14 -32.10 8.71 -16.68
N LYS A 15 -31.56 8.85 -15.46
CA LYS A 15 -32.26 9.54 -14.37
C LYS A 15 -31.32 10.58 -13.79
N HIS A 16 -31.69 11.83 -14.09
CA HIS A 16 -31.27 13.01 -13.36
C HIS A 16 -31.48 12.78 -11.86
N ASP A 17 -30.38 12.68 -11.10
CA ASP A 17 -30.36 13.11 -9.71
C ASP A 17 -29.53 14.40 -9.65
N SER A 18 -30.25 15.49 -9.81
CA SER A 18 -29.77 16.86 -9.67
C SER A 18 -29.61 17.19 -8.18
N ARG A 19 -28.63 16.61 -7.49
CA ARG A 19 -28.19 17.03 -6.14
C ARG A 19 -26.73 16.66 -5.92
N LEU A 20 -25.83 17.48 -6.42
CA LEU A 20 -24.44 17.66 -5.93
C LEU A 20 -23.72 18.70 -6.79
N TYR A 21 -24.23 19.93 -6.76
CA TYR A 21 -23.47 21.11 -7.15
C TYR A 21 -23.96 22.26 -6.29
N ASP A 22 -23.41 22.36 -5.08
CA ASP A 22 -23.36 23.64 -4.37
C ASP A 22 -21.90 24.06 -4.31
N ALA A 23 -21.53 24.85 -5.32
CA ALA A 23 -20.41 25.75 -5.22
C ALA A 23 -20.66 26.70 -4.03
N VAL A 24 -19.61 26.95 -3.25
CA VAL A 24 -19.61 27.87 -2.11
C VAL A 24 -20.10 29.24 -2.57
N LYS A 25 -21.38 29.53 -2.34
CA LYS A 25 -21.94 30.86 -2.36
C LYS A 25 -21.77 31.41 -0.95
N ILE A 26 -20.88 32.38 -0.77
CA ILE A 26 -20.66 33.05 0.52
C ILE A 26 -21.93 33.86 0.83
N ASN A 27 -22.85 33.25 1.58
CA ASN A 27 -23.94 33.95 2.24
C ASN A 27 -23.54 34.28 3.67
N LYS A 28 -23.75 35.53 4.05
CA LYS A 28 -23.22 36.20 5.24
C LYS A 28 -24.03 35.95 6.52
N GLU A 29 -24.80 34.87 6.58
CA GLU A 29 -25.70 34.57 7.69
C GLU A 29 -25.65 33.08 8.01
N LEU A 30 -24.74 32.68 8.89
CA LEU A 30 -24.84 31.49 9.75
C LEU A 30 -23.68 31.55 10.75
N ALA A 31 -23.77 32.53 11.65
CA ALA A 31 -23.03 32.48 12.90
C ALA A 31 -23.65 31.38 13.78
N GLY A 32 -22.83 30.42 14.19
CA GLY A 32 -23.14 29.53 15.31
C GLY A 32 -23.78 28.18 14.95
N LYS A 33 -22.99 27.29 14.33
CA LYS A 33 -22.98 25.84 14.62
C LYS A 33 -21.76 25.23 13.94
N SER A 34 -20.80 24.77 14.73
CA SER A 34 -19.66 23.99 14.25
C SER A 34 -20.16 22.62 13.79
N SER A 35 -20.34 22.44 12.48
CA SER A 35 -20.39 21.10 11.90
C SER A 35 -18.97 20.55 11.83
N THR A 36 -18.80 19.30 12.25
CA THR A 36 -17.52 18.60 12.17
C THR A 36 -17.41 17.94 10.80
N ILE A 37 -16.19 17.63 10.35
CA ILE A 37 -15.97 16.89 9.09
C ILE A 37 -16.72 15.53 9.07
N HIS A 38 -17.02 14.99 10.26
CA HIS A 38 -17.80 13.77 10.43
C HIS A 38 -19.23 13.91 9.86
N ASP A 39 -19.81 15.10 9.93
CA ASP A 39 -21.18 15.39 9.51
C ASP A 39 -21.32 15.59 7.99
N LEU A 40 -20.21 15.81 7.28
CA LEU A 40 -20.20 16.13 5.85
C LEU A 40 -19.94 14.92 4.95
N CYS A 41 -19.20 13.90 5.41
CA CYS A 41 -18.82 12.73 4.61
C CYS A 41 -18.58 11.48 5.49
N PRO A 42 -19.64 10.80 5.98
CA PRO A 42 -19.48 9.60 6.81
C PRO A 42 -18.82 8.42 6.07
N ASP A 43 -19.02 8.33 4.75
CA ASP A 43 -18.63 7.17 3.94
C ASP A 43 -17.13 7.18 3.55
N ILE A 44 -16.52 8.36 3.49
CA ILE A 44 -15.07 8.51 3.20
C ILE A 44 -14.22 7.93 4.34
N TRP A 45 -14.68 8.08 5.58
CA TRP A 45 -13.95 7.56 6.74
C TRP A 45 -13.91 6.03 6.74
N ALA A 46 -15.02 5.38 6.39
CA ALA A 46 -15.06 3.91 6.26
C ALA A 46 -14.05 3.38 5.22
N HIS A 47 -13.83 4.09 4.11
CA HIS A 47 -12.86 3.69 3.07
C HIS A 47 -11.40 4.07 3.39
N ILE A 48 -11.16 5.13 4.16
CA ILE A 48 -9.81 5.52 4.59
C ILE A 48 -9.29 4.57 5.68
N PHE A 49 -10.15 4.14 6.61
CA PHE A 49 -9.77 3.24 7.71
C PHE A 49 -9.60 1.77 7.29
N GLU A 50 -10.09 1.39 6.11
CA GLU A 50 -9.92 0.02 5.58
C GLU A 50 -8.51 -0.22 4.98
N TYR A 51 -7.74 0.84 4.71
CA TYR A 51 -6.46 0.74 3.98
C TYR A 51 -5.20 1.11 4.78
N PHE A 52 -5.33 1.76 5.94
CA PHE A 52 -4.19 2.19 6.76
C PHE A 52 -4.30 1.67 8.18
N GLU A 53 -3.20 1.14 8.74
CA GLU A 53 -3.13 0.83 10.17
C GLU A 53 -3.33 2.13 10.97
N ILE A 54 -4.25 2.11 11.94
CA ILE A 54 -4.73 3.28 12.72
C ILE A 54 -3.57 4.13 13.27
N MET A 55 -2.43 3.52 13.58
CA MET A 55 -1.24 4.21 14.09
C MET A 55 -0.48 5.02 13.01
N ASP A 56 -0.42 4.56 11.76
CA ASP A 56 0.21 5.30 10.65
C ASP A 56 -0.63 6.51 10.24
N LEU A 57 -1.96 6.40 10.40
CA LEU A 57 -2.89 7.51 10.18
C LEU A 57 -2.70 8.58 11.27
N PHE A 58 -2.58 8.19 12.55
CA PHE A 58 -2.41 9.14 13.66
C PHE A 58 -1.06 9.88 13.65
N THR A 59 0.04 9.23 13.29
CA THR A 59 1.35 9.91 13.14
C THR A 59 1.39 10.81 11.91
N THR A 60 0.77 10.40 10.80
CA THR A 60 0.71 11.21 9.58
C THR A 60 -0.22 12.41 9.75
N PHE A 61 -1.40 12.22 10.36
CA PHE A 61 -2.29 13.33 10.69
C PHE A 61 -1.67 14.25 11.73
N GLY A 62 -1.10 13.73 12.82
CA GLY A 62 -0.42 14.54 13.83
C GLY A 62 0.71 15.39 13.22
N SER A 63 1.52 14.84 12.32
CA SER A 63 2.60 15.58 11.64
C SER A 63 2.09 16.60 10.63
N ILE A 64 0.95 16.33 9.98
CA ILE A 64 0.32 17.25 9.02
C ILE A 64 -0.39 18.37 9.76
N THR A 65 -1.16 18.11 10.82
CA THR A 65 -1.80 19.16 11.64
C THR A 65 -0.78 20.03 12.34
N ASP A 66 0.30 19.45 12.87
CA ASP A 66 1.35 20.24 13.54
C ASP A 66 2.16 21.10 12.54
N ALA A 67 2.30 20.64 11.29
CA ALA A 67 2.89 21.43 10.19
C ALA A 67 1.90 22.45 9.59
N VAL A 68 0.60 22.17 9.63
CA VAL A 68 -0.47 23.05 9.16
C VAL A 68 -0.73 24.16 10.19
N ASP A 69 -0.73 23.86 11.49
CA ASP A 69 -0.87 24.83 12.58
C ASP A 69 0.33 25.78 12.66
N LYS A 70 1.55 25.28 12.41
CA LYS A 70 2.77 26.12 12.31
C LYS A 70 2.80 27.03 11.08
N VAL A 71 2.02 26.73 10.05
CA VAL A 71 1.94 27.51 8.79
C VAL A 71 0.74 28.45 8.78
N LEU A 72 -0.37 28.09 9.42
CA LEU A 72 -1.60 28.89 9.44
C LEU A 72 -1.62 29.95 10.55
N PHE A 73 -0.89 29.79 11.65
CA PHE A 73 -0.99 30.67 12.84
C PHE A 73 0.30 31.43 13.23
N ASN A 74 1.17 31.76 12.27
CA ASN A 74 2.32 32.63 12.55
C ASN A 74 2.12 34.04 11.97
N GLU A 75 1.73 34.99 12.83
CA GLU A 75 1.44 36.39 12.48
C GLU A 75 2.64 37.15 11.88
N ASN A 76 3.86 36.59 11.90
CA ASN A 76 5.08 37.28 11.48
C ASN A 76 5.80 36.73 10.24
N ASN A 77 5.26 35.73 9.52
CA ASN A 77 5.92 35.17 8.33
C ASN A 77 5.03 35.10 7.07
N ARG A 78 5.24 36.07 6.19
CA ARG A 78 5.23 36.03 4.71
C ARG A 78 4.76 34.70 4.09
N PHE A 79 3.50 34.64 3.69
CA PHE A 79 2.83 33.49 3.05
C PHE A 79 3.63 32.88 1.88
N LEU A 80 3.75 31.54 1.88
CA LEU A 80 4.12 30.69 0.74
C LEU A 80 2.85 30.00 0.25
N LEU A 81 2.45 30.26 -1.00
CA LEU A 81 1.27 29.63 -1.59
C LEU A 81 1.66 28.27 -2.17
N ARG A 82 1.39 27.21 -1.40
CA ARG A 82 1.73 25.83 -1.80
C ARG A 82 0.97 25.35 -3.03
N GLY A 83 -0.23 25.89 -3.29
CA GLY A 83 -1.03 25.57 -4.46
C GLY A 83 -1.99 26.70 -4.82
N LEU A 84 -2.11 26.99 -6.11
CA LEU A 84 -3.07 27.93 -6.68
C LEU A 84 -3.81 27.26 -7.84
N ILE A 85 -5.13 27.35 -7.83
CA ILE A 85 -5.99 26.88 -8.93
C ILE A 85 -6.60 28.11 -9.60
N LEU A 86 -6.41 28.22 -10.91
CA LEU A 86 -6.97 29.31 -11.71
C LEU A 86 -8.01 28.73 -12.67
N ASP A 87 -9.28 28.84 -12.28
CA ASP A 87 -10.44 28.40 -13.08
C ASP A 87 -11.06 29.53 -13.93
N ALA A 88 -10.66 30.79 -13.69
CA ALA A 88 -11.20 31.97 -14.36
C ALA A 88 -10.11 32.79 -15.08
N SER A 89 -10.53 33.72 -15.93
CA SER A 89 -9.63 34.67 -16.58
C SER A 89 -8.85 35.46 -15.52
N VAL A 90 -7.53 35.57 -15.68
CA VAL A 90 -6.61 36.20 -14.72
C VAL A 90 -6.95 37.67 -14.44
N LYS A 91 -7.76 38.31 -15.29
CA LYS A 91 -8.23 39.69 -15.06
C LYS A 91 -8.99 39.85 -13.74
N ASP A 92 -9.48 38.74 -13.16
CA ASP A 92 -10.20 38.73 -11.89
C ASP A 92 -9.31 38.35 -10.69
N VAL A 93 -8.00 38.14 -10.89
CA VAL A 93 -7.08 37.76 -9.82
C VAL A 93 -6.54 39.02 -9.12
N PRO A 94 -6.70 39.16 -7.79
CA PRO A 94 -6.23 40.34 -7.07
C PRO A 94 -4.72 40.57 -7.26
N GLU A 95 -4.31 41.82 -7.52
CA GLU A 95 -2.89 42.22 -7.62
C GLU A 95 -2.09 41.90 -6.34
N SER A 96 -2.78 41.64 -5.23
CA SER A 96 -2.19 41.28 -3.94
C SER A 96 -1.62 39.85 -3.87
N ILE A 97 -1.86 38.99 -4.85
CA ILE A 97 -1.35 37.60 -4.82
C ILE A 97 0.14 37.57 -5.19
N PRO A 98 1.04 37.10 -4.30
CA PRO A 98 2.46 37.01 -4.58
C PRO A 98 2.77 35.79 -5.46
N PHE A 99 2.54 35.91 -6.77
CA PHE A 99 2.76 34.82 -7.74
C PHE A 99 4.18 34.26 -7.73
N ASN A 100 5.18 35.08 -7.40
CA ASN A 100 6.57 34.66 -7.26
C ASN A 100 6.82 33.57 -6.21
N ARG A 101 5.85 33.31 -5.33
CA ARG A 101 5.91 32.28 -4.28
C ARG A 101 4.98 31.08 -4.53
N VAL A 102 4.37 31.00 -5.70
CA VAL A 102 3.48 29.89 -6.05
C VAL A 102 4.33 28.68 -6.44
N ILE A 103 4.24 27.62 -5.64
CA ILE A 103 5.01 26.37 -5.85
C ILE A 103 4.28 25.40 -6.75
N SER A 104 2.94 25.35 -6.68
CA SER A 104 2.09 24.51 -7.51
C SER A 104 0.98 25.32 -8.16
N LEU A 105 0.75 25.13 -9.45
CA LEU A 105 -0.26 25.86 -10.21
C LEU A 105 -1.11 24.89 -11.03
N THR A 106 -2.43 25.11 -11.04
CA THR A 106 -3.35 24.48 -12.01
C THR A 106 -3.87 25.56 -12.95
N LEU A 107 -3.69 25.34 -14.26
CA LEU A 107 -4.15 26.21 -15.33
C LEU A 107 -5.21 25.51 -16.16
N ASN A 108 -6.32 26.20 -16.40
CA ASN A 108 -7.31 25.82 -17.39
C ASN A 108 -7.15 26.66 -18.65
N GLU A 109 -7.61 26.17 -19.80
CA GLU A 109 -7.44 26.81 -21.12
C GLU A 109 -7.87 28.29 -21.17
N THR A 110 -8.86 28.66 -20.36
CA THR A 110 -9.38 30.02 -20.21
C THR A 110 -8.44 31.00 -19.48
N THR A 111 -7.31 30.51 -18.95
CA THR A 111 -6.41 31.29 -18.08
C THR A 111 -5.38 32.08 -18.89
N SER A 112 -5.14 33.34 -18.51
CA SER A 112 -4.06 34.15 -19.11
C SER A 112 -2.69 33.62 -18.71
N LEU A 113 -1.80 33.62 -19.69
CA LEU A 113 -0.47 33.02 -19.61
C LEU A 113 0.56 33.96 -18.97
N GLY A 114 0.17 35.22 -18.76
CA GLY A 114 0.94 36.22 -18.02
C GLY A 114 1.34 35.72 -16.63
N VAL A 115 0.46 34.98 -15.95
CA VAL A 115 0.72 34.46 -14.59
C VAL A 115 1.97 33.59 -14.51
N LEU A 116 2.23 32.79 -15.55
CA LEU A 116 3.43 31.95 -15.57
C LEU A 116 4.73 32.78 -15.56
N GLN A 117 4.67 34.08 -15.94
CA GLN A 117 5.85 34.96 -15.93
C GLN A 117 6.24 35.32 -14.50
N ASP A 118 5.24 35.45 -13.65
CA ASP A 118 5.42 35.89 -12.28
C ASP A 118 5.73 34.72 -11.33
N CYS A 119 5.45 33.48 -11.72
CA CYS A 119 5.67 32.27 -10.90
C CYS A 119 7.11 31.72 -10.93
N CYS A 120 8.09 32.47 -10.40
CA CYS A 120 9.51 32.06 -10.43
C CYS A 120 9.84 30.82 -9.55
N GLU A 121 9.05 30.53 -8.52
CA GLU A 121 9.26 29.38 -7.63
C GLU A 121 8.47 28.12 -8.04
N LEU A 122 7.82 28.12 -9.20
CA LEU A 122 6.99 27.00 -9.66
C LEU A 122 7.80 25.69 -9.73
N ARG A 123 7.27 24.64 -9.09
CA ARG A 123 7.81 23.27 -9.08
C ARG A 123 6.83 22.24 -9.61
N SER A 124 5.52 22.52 -9.55
CA SER A 124 4.47 21.62 -10.02
C SER A 124 3.46 22.39 -10.87
N LEU A 125 3.11 21.84 -12.03
CA LEU A 125 2.14 22.46 -12.93
C LEU A 125 1.14 21.41 -13.42
N LYS A 126 -0.15 21.71 -13.29
CA LYS A 126 -1.23 20.97 -13.93
C LYS A 126 -1.84 21.85 -15.02
N ILE A 127 -1.93 21.34 -16.25
CA ILE A 127 -2.55 22.03 -17.38
C ILE A 127 -3.75 21.23 -17.88
N ILE A 128 -4.89 21.91 -18.05
CA ILE A 128 -6.16 21.32 -18.47
C ILE A 128 -6.68 22.12 -19.67
N GLY A 129 -6.72 21.49 -20.85
CA GLY A 129 -7.15 22.17 -22.08
C GLY A 129 -6.87 21.38 -23.35
N GLU A 130 -7.08 22.02 -24.50
CA GLU A 130 -6.80 21.43 -25.81
C GLU A 130 -5.30 21.27 -26.12
N ASN A 131 -4.98 20.30 -26.99
CA ASN A 131 -3.61 19.89 -27.30
C ASN A 131 -2.72 21.05 -27.85
N GLU A 132 -3.27 21.93 -28.69
CA GLU A 132 -2.52 23.09 -29.23
C GLU A 132 -2.16 24.09 -28.13
N TRP A 133 -3.10 24.39 -27.23
CA TRP A 133 -2.87 25.29 -26.10
C TRP A 133 -1.83 24.70 -25.12
N ILE A 134 -1.94 23.40 -24.81
CA ILE A 134 -0.95 22.66 -24.02
C ILE A 134 0.44 22.73 -24.64
N ARG A 135 0.56 22.44 -25.95
CA ARG A 135 1.85 22.51 -26.68
C ARG A 135 2.43 23.92 -26.62
N TRP A 136 1.59 24.96 -26.73
CA TRP A 136 2.00 26.34 -26.60
C TRP A 136 2.52 26.67 -25.18
N ILE A 137 1.86 26.19 -24.12
CA ILE A 137 2.34 26.37 -22.73
C ILE A 137 3.69 25.69 -22.52
N ILE A 138 3.83 24.44 -22.97
CA ILE A 138 5.07 23.68 -22.79
C ILE A 138 6.25 24.40 -23.48
N ARG A 139 6.02 24.96 -24.68
CA ARG A 139 7.03 25.79 -25.38
C ARG A 139 7.42 27.01 -24.54
N ASN A 140 6.47 27.70 -23.91
CA ASN A 140 6.74 28.84 -23.03
C ASN A 140 7.55 28.45 -21.77
N ILE A 141 7.20 27.33 -21.13
CA ILE A 141 7.93 26.82 -19.95
C ILE A 141 9.37 26.50 -20.31
N ARG A 142 9.56 25.83 -21.45
CA ARG A 142 10.89 25.49 -21.98
C ARG A 142 11.74 26.73 -22.19
N GLN A 143 11.20 27.78 -22.80
CA GLN A 143 11.92 29.03 -23.05
C GLN A 143 12.36 29.74 -21.77
N ARG A 144 11.65 29.54 -20.66
CA ARG A 144 11.93 30.20 -19.37
C ARG A 144 12.89 29.45 -18.46
N ASN A 145 13.26 28.21 -18.82
CA ASN A 145 14.11 27.35 -18.01
C ASN A 145 13.58 27.20 -16.56
N THR A 146 12.26 27.15 -16.40
CA THR A 146 11.61 26.98 -15.09
C THR A 146 12.04 25.65 -14.48
N LYS A 147 12.37 25.64 -13.18
CA LYS A 147 12.74 24.44 -12.42
C LYS A 147 11.49 23.59 -12.09
N LEU A 148 10.76 23.15 -13.10
CA LEU A 148 9.53 22.39 -12.98
C LEU A 148 9.84 20.91 -12.71
N ASN A 149 9.55 20.43 -11.51
CA ASN A 149 9.80 19.04 -11.10
C ASN A 149 8.67 18.09 -11.52
N GLN A 150 7.42 18.59 -11.57
CA GLN A 150 6.23 17.82 -11.91
C GLN A 150 5.36 18.54 -12.93
N LEU A 151 4.89 17.79 -13.93
CA LEU A 151 3.94 18.24 -14.93
C LEU A 151 2.80 17.23 -15.04
N THR A 152 1.57 17.72 -14.89
CA THR A 152 0.34 16.96 -15.15
C THR A 152 -0.40 17.58 -16.32
N VAL A 153 -0.66 16.80 -17.37
CA VAL A 153 -1.37 17.22 -18.56
C VAL A 153 -2.73 16.53 -18.59
N VAL A 154 -3.80 17.30 -18.75
CA VAL A 154 -5.16 16.78 -18.93
C VAL A 154 -5.69 17.37 -20.23
N THR A 155 -5.91 16.52 -21.23
CA THR A 155 -6.39 16.92 -22.57
C THR A 155 -7.51 15.99 -22.99
N PRO A 156 -8.57 16.45 -23.67
CA PRO A 156 -9.57 15.53 -24.19
C PRO A 156 -8.98 14.59 -25.26
N LYS A 157 -8.02 15.10 -26.04
CA LYS A 157 -7.51 14.41 -27.23
C LYS A 157 -6.01 14.61 -27.43
N ILE A 158 -5.31 13.55 -27.83
CA ILE A 158 -3.92 13.60 -28.28
C ILE A 158 -3.84 13.10 -29.73
N GLU A 159 -3.40 13.97 -30.64
CA GLU A 159 -3.26 13.62 -32.07
C GLU A 159 -1.97 12.83 -32.38
N SER A 160 -0.93 13.07 -31.57
CA SER A 160 0.36 12.39 -31.68
C SER A 160 1.06 12.45 -30.33
N ILE A 161 1.32 11.29 -29.74
CA ILE A 161 2.04 11.17 -28.47
C ILE A 161 3.44 11.76 -28.61
N SER A 162 4.10 11.51 -29.75
CA SER A 162 5.44 12.04 -30.02
C SER A 162 5.47 13.57 -30.05
N GLU A 163 4.50 14.22 -30.72
CA GLU A 163 4.44 15.69 -30.77
C GLU A 163 4.22 16.33 -29.40
N LEU A 164 3.48 15.66 -28.52
CA LEU A 164 3.26 16.12 -27.15
C LEU A 164 4.50 15.88 -26.26
N LEU A 165 5.08 14.68 -26.31
CA LEU A 165 6.19 14.30 -25.42
C LEU A 165 7.48 15.04 -25.77
N MET A 166 7.80 15.24 -27.05
CA MET A 166 9.09 15.79 -27.48
C MET A 166 9.41 17.16 -26.85
N PRO A 167 8.49 18.14 -26.83
CA PRO A 167 8.69 19.39 -26.09
C PRO A 167 8.87 19.19 -24.58
N ILE A 168 8.14 18.24 -23.98
CA ILE A 168 8.18 17.97 -22.53
C ILE A 168 9.52 17.36 -22.12
N LEU A 169 10.05 16.42 -22.90
CA LEU A 169 11.34 15.76 -22.64
C LEU A 169 12.52 16.74 -22.60
N SER A 170 12.37 17.92 -23.24
CA SER A 170 13.39 18.97 -23.20
C SER A 170 13.41 19.78 -21.89
N ILE A 171 12.45 19.58 -20.98
CA ILE A 171 12.42 20.22 -19.67
C ILE A 171 13.37 19.45 -18.72
N SER A 172 14.61 19.93 -18.62
CA SER A 172 15.69 19.24 -17.89
C SER A 172 15.45 19.05 -16.39
N SER A 173 14.58 19.86 -15.78
CA SER A 173 14.22 19.78 -14.36
C SER A 173 13.06 18.81 -14.07
N LEU A 174 12.42 18.25 -15.10
CA LEU A 174 11.21 17.45 -14.95
C LEU A 174 11.54 16.03 -14.49
N HIS A 175 11.03 15.67 -13.31
CA HIS A 175 11.20 14.35 -12.70
C HIS A 175 9.94 13.49 -12.75
N ARG A 176 8.75 14.11 -12.78
CA ARG A 176 7.47 13.41 -12.87
C ARG A 176 6.60 13.99 -13.97
N LEU A 177 6.15 13.12 -14.87
CA LEU A 177 5.22 13.45 -15.93
C LEU A 177 3.97 12.57 -15.81
N GLU A 178 2.81 13.21 -15.80
CA GLU A 178 1.51 12.56 -15.76
C GLU A 178 0.63 13.10 -16.88
N ILE A 179 0.05 12.22 -17.70
CA ILE A 179 -0.80 12.59 -18.84
C ILE A 179 -2.13 11.86 -18.69
N HIS A 180 -3.21 12.61 -18.76
CA HIS A 180 -4.58 12.11 -18.80
C HIS A 180 -5.22 12.54 -20.11
N THR A 181 -5.73 11.58 -20.87
CA THR A 181 -6.42 11.82 -22.13
C THR A 181 -7.65 10.95 -22.28
N ASP A 182 -8.70 11.44 -22.93
CA ASP A 182 -9.88 10.62 -23.22
C ASP A 182 -9.67 9.82 -24.51
N GLU A 183 -9.12 10.45 -25.54
CA GLU A 183 -8.90 9.87 -26.87
C GLU A 183 -7.46 10.06 -27.36
N ILE A 184 -6.94 9.08 -28.10
CA ILE A 184 -5.68 9.17 -28.85
C ILE A 184 -5.98 8.86 -30.32
N VAL A 185 -5.62 9.79 -31.20
CA VAL A 185 -5.63 9.54 -32.64
C VAL A 185 -4.31 8.92 -33.01
N GLU A 186 -4.32 7.66 -33.41
CA GLU A 186 -3.11 6.99 -33.89
C GLU A 186 -2.73 7.56 -35.25
N THR A 187 -1.71 8.42 -35.29
CA THR A 187 -1.12 8.92 -36.54
C THR A 187 0.22 8.22 -36.76
N THR A 188 0.30 7.41 -37.82
CA THR A 188 1.48 6.58 -38.16
C THR A 188 2.76 7.36 -38.49
N LYS A 189 2.75 8.70 -38.42
CA LYS A 189 3.91 9.55 -38.71
C LYS A 189 4.81 9.62 -37.49
N VAL A 190 5.69 8.64 -37.34
CA VAL A 190 6.77 8.70 -36.36
C VAL A 190 7.93 9.49 -36.93
N SER A 191 8.25 10.63 -36.31
CA SER A 191 9.48 11.36 -36.60
C SER A 191 10.58 10.86 -35.66
N THR A 192 11.62 10.25 -36.23
CA THR A 192 12.85 9.90 -35.51
C THR A 192 13.68 11.15 -35.32
N LEU A 193 13.53 11.80 -34.17
CA LEU A 193 14.34 12.95 -33.78
C LEU A 193 15.32 12.53 -32.68
N ALA A 194 16.61 12.79 -32.90
CA ALA A 194 17.65 12.63 -31.90
C ALA A 194 17.28 13.44 -30.66
N THR A 195 17.03 12.74 -29.56
CA THR A 195 16.52 13.33 -28.33
C THR A 195 17.61 13.39 -27.26
N ILE A 196 17.45 14.35 -26.36
CA ILE A 196 18.29 14.48 -25.18
C ILE A 196 17.71 13.51 -24.14
N PRO A 197 18.54 12.66 -23.48
CA PRO A 197 18.07 11.78 -22.43
C PRO A 197 17.31 12.55 -21.35
N SER A 198 16.12 12.07 -21.02
CA SER A 198 15.23 12.72 -20.06
C SER A 198 15.61 12.41 -18.60
N TYR A 199 15.34 13.37 -17.71
CA TYR A 199 15.48 13.24 -16.26
C TYR A 199 14.23 12.69 -15.55
N ILE A 200 13.19 12.35 -16.32
CA ILE A 200 11.92 11.83 -15.80
C ILE A 200 12.16 10.48 -15.13
N GLU A 201 11.85 10.42 -13.83
CA GLU A 201 11.89 9.21 -13.01
C GLU A 201 10.53 8.52 -12.93
N GLN A 202 9.43 9.27 -13.09
CA GLN A 202 8.06 8.77 -12.99
C GLN A 202 7.26 9.22 -14.20
N PHE A 203 6.75 8.24 -14.96
CA PHE A 203 5.87 8.49 -16.09
C PHE A 203 4.54 7.75 -15.91
N ILE A 204 3.45 8.52 -15.93
CA ILE A 204 2.08 8.02 -15.77
C ILE A 204 1.28 8.49 -16.99
N PHE A 205 0.64 7.57 -17.67
CA PHE A 205 -0.16 7.85 -18.84
C PHE A 205 -1.49 7.11 -18.75
N ASN A 206 -2.54 7.88 -18.56
CA ASN A 206 -3.89 7.39 -18.42
C ASN A 206 -4.70 7.85 -19.63
N SER A 207 -5.09 6.90 -20.45
CA SER A 207 -5.95 7.09 -21.60
C SER A 207 -7.31 6.41 -21.40
N GLY A 208 -8.38 7.07 -21.82
CA GLY A 208 -9.71 6.47 -22.01
C GLY A 208 -9.77 5.53 -23.22
N SER A 209 -8.93 5.77 -24.25
CA SER A 209 -8.76 4.90 -25.41
C SER A 209 -7.55 3.97 -25.28
N THR A 210 -7.46 2.97 -26.15
CA THR A 210 -6.29 2.07 -26.22
C THR A 210 -5.07 2.79 -26.78
N ILE A 211 -3.89 2.41 -26.31
CA ILE A 211 -2.61 2.96 -26.77
C ILE A 211 -1.88 1.93 -27.62
N ASN A 212 -1.44 2.34 -28.80
CA ASN A 212 -0.52 1.57 -29.61
C ASN A 212 0.87 1.56 -28.97
N TRP A 213 1.28 0.41 -28.40
CA TRP A 213 2.59 0.29 -27.76
C TRP A 213 3.74 0.58 -28.71
N ASN A 214 3.58 0.36 -30.03
CA ASN A 214 4.67 0.61 -30.98
C ASN A 214 5.05 2.09 -31.04
N GLU A 215 4.08 3.01 -31.00
CA GLU A 215 4.38 4.45 -30.91
C GLU A 215 5.09 4.79 -29.60
N PHE A 216 4.59 4.22 -28.50
CA PHE A 216 5.18 4.44 -27.19
C PHE A 216 6.61 3.92 -27.11
N SER A 217 6.86 2.75 -27.71
CA SER A 217 8.13 2.04 -27.72
C SER A 217 9.27 2.81 -28.39
N LEU A 218 8.96 3.75 -29.27
CA LEU A 218 9.94 4.59 -29.94
C LEU A 218 10.38 5.78 -29.08
N THR A 219 9.54 6.20 -28.13
CA THR A 219 9.84 7.30 -27.20
C THR A 219 10.39 6.83 -25.85
N LEU A 220 10.02 5.62 -25.43
CA LEU A 220 10.46 5.01 -24.16
C LEU A 220 11.99 4.94 -23.96
N PRO A 221 12.83 4.68 -24.99
CA PRO A 221 14.29 4.65 -24.82
C PRO A 221 14.88 5.95 -24.23
N GLU A 222 14.22 7.08 -24.45
CA GLU A 222 14.66 8.39 -23.96
C GLU A 222 14.49 8.54 -22.44
N PHE A 223 13.66 7.69 -21.82
CA PHE A 223 13.39 7.69 -20.38
C PHE A 223 14.43 6.83 -19.62
N THR A 224 15.71 7.10 -19.82
CA THR A 224 16.82 6.31 -19.24
C THR A 224 16.82 6.22 -17.70
N ARG A 225 16.19 7.18 -17.02
CA ARG A 225 16.11 7.26 -15.55
C ARG A 225 14.77 6.79 -14.98
N ILE A 226 13.87 6.26 -15.80
CA ILE A 226 12.55 5.87 -15.34
C ILE A 226 12.62 4.78 -14.27
N ARG A 227 11.97 5.05 -13.15
CA ARG A 227 11.81 4.14 -12.00
C ARG A 227 10.38 3.64 -11.89
N LEU A 228 9.42 4.44 -12.34
CA LEU A 228 7.99 4.10 -12.39
C LEU A 228 7.44 4.37 -13.78
N LEU A 229 6.85 3.34 -14.38
CA LEU A 229 6.08 3.41 -15.62
C LEU A 229 4.66 2.93 -15.36
N SER A 230 3.67 3.78 -15.58
CA SER A 230 2.25 3.44 -15.47
C SER A 230 1.49 3.80 -16.73
N ILE A 231 0.87 2.83 -17.40
CA ILE A 231 0.09 3.02 -18.63
C ILE A 231 -1.26 2.34 -18.45
N SER A 232 -2.37 3.05 -18.65
CA SER A 232 -3.71 2.52 -18.30
C SER A 232 -4.31 1.52 -19.29
N SER A 233 -3.96 1.59 -20.59
CA SER A 233 -4.63 0.80 -21.63
C SER A 233 -3.76 0.60 -22.87
N ILE A 234 -3.33 -0.63 -23.14
CA ILE A 234 -2.50 -1.00 -24.29
C ILE A 234 -3.32 -1.90 -25.22
N ASP A 235 -3.32 -1.56 -26.51
CA ASP A 235 -4.06 -2.28 -27.55
C ASP A 235 -3.56 -3.72 -27.76
N ARG A 236 -4.43 -4.58 -28.27
CA ARG A 236 -4.21 -6.01 -28.56
C ARG A 236 -3.24 -6.29 -29.71
N ASN A 237 -3.10 -5.36 -30.66
CA ASN A 237 -2.36 -5.59 -31.91
C ASN A 237 -0.82 -5.50 -31.76
N GLN A 238 -0.27 -5.81 -30.58
CA GLN A 238 1.18 -5.68 -30.36
C GLN A 238 1.95 -6.81 -31.01
N LYS A 239 2.84 -6.45 -31.93
CA LYS A 239 3.65 -7.41 -32.70
C LYS A 239 4.98 -7.76 -32.02
N SER A 240 5.56 -6.85 -31.24
CA SER A 240 6.83 -7.08 -30.56
C SER A 240 7.00 -6.22 -29.32
N VAL A 241 7.70 -6.76 -28.32
CA VAL A 241 8.29 -5.94 -27.26
C VAL A 241 9.53 -5.26 -27.86
N PRO A 242 9.73 -3.96 -27.63
CA PRO A 242 10.90 -3.26 -28.12
C PRO A 242 12.19 -3.80 -27.50
N SER A 243 13.28 -3.72 -28.26
CA SER A 243 14.58 -4.33 -27.94
C SER A 243 15.42 -3.57 -26.90
N PHE A 244 14.88 -2.53 -26.26
CA PHE A 244 15.64 -1.73 -25.30
C PHE A 244 15.41 -2.20 -23.86
N ILE A 245 16.40 -1.96 -22.99
CA ILE A 245 16.41 -2.42 -21.60
C ILE A 245 16.13 -1.25 -20.67
N PHE A 246 15.12 -1.39 -19.80
CA PHE A 246 14.87 -0.46 -18.72
C PHE A 246 15.76 -0.77 -17.51
N GLN A 247 16.95 -0.18 -17.48
CA GLN A 247 17.94 -0.45 -16.42
C GLN A 247 17.47 -0.05 -15.01
N ASN A 248 16.62 0.99 -14.91
CA ASN A 248 16.25 1.58 -13.61
C ASN A 248 14.79 1.34 -13.21
N LEU A 249 13.99 0.68 -14.07
CA LEU A 249 12.56 0.54 -13.83
C LEU A 249 12.31 -0.42 -12.67
N ARG A 250 11.73 0.11 -11.59
CA ARG A 250 11.39 -0.65 -10.37
C ARG A 250 9.92 -0.95 -10.26
N THR A 251 9.05 -0.12 -10.83
CA THR A 251 7.60 -0.29 -10.78
C THR A 251 7.01 -0.18 -12.18
N LEU A 252 6.29 -1.22 -12.60
CA LEU A 252 5.59 -1.28 -13.88
C LEU A 252 4.11 -1.52 -13.60
N SER A 253 3.26 -0.64 -14.10
CA SER A 253 1.80 -0.75 -14.01
C SER A 253 1.20 -0.63 -15.40
N LEU A 254 0.62 -1.70 -15.94
CA LEU A 254 0.05 -1.71 -17.29
C LEU A 254 -1.39 -2.19 -17.26
N GLY A 255 -2.31 -1.48 -17.91
CA GLY A 255 -3.57 -2.06 -18.36
C GLY A 255 -3.41 -2.62 -19.76
N LEU A 256 -3.63 -3.92 -19.91
CA LEU A 256 -3.39 -4.67 -21.14
C LEU A 256 -4.72 -5.16 -21.67
N LEU A 257 -5.06 -4.92 -22.93
CA LEU A 257 -6.26 -5.50 -23.57
C LEU A 257 -5.82 -6.60 -24.53
N GLU A 258 -6.18 -7.86 -24.24
CA GLU A 258 -5.92 -9.01 -25.15
C GLU A 258 -4.46 -9.18 -25.60
N VAL A 259 -3.50 -8.90 -24.70
CA VAL A 259 -2.06 -9.04 -24.97
C VAL A 259 -1.60 -10.44 -24.58
N SER A 260 -0.77 -11.11 -25.41
CA SER A 260 -0.30 -12.49 -25.15
C SER A 260 0.70 -12.62 -23.98
N LEU A 261 0.73 -13.79 -23.32
CA LEU A 261 1.66 -14.06 -22.21
C LEU A 261 3.12 -13.99 -22.64
N ASN A 262 3.43 -14.41 -23.87
CA ASN A 262 4.77 -14.34 -24.43
C ASN A 262 5.27 -12.89 -24.51
N TRP A 263 4.37 -11.95 -24.84
CA TRP A 263 4.70 -10.53 -24.86
C TRP A 263 5.03 -10.03 -23.43
N ILE A 264 4.24 -10.42 -22.43
CA ILE A 264 4.52 -10.08 -21.01
C ILE A 264 5.87 -10.65 -20.57
N ILE A 265 6.17 -11.90 -20.93
CA ILE A 265 7.47 -12.54 -20.64
C ILE A 265 8.60 -11.72 -21.27
N GLN A 266 8.50 -11.38 -22.55
CA GLN A 266 9.50 -10.57 -23.24
C GLN A 266 9.69 -9.21 -22.56
N LEU A 267 8.62 -8.53 -22.15
CA LEU A 267 8.71 -7.26 -21.43
C LEU A 267 9.41 -7.39 -20.08
N LEU A 268 9.19 -8.49 -19.38
CA LEU A 268 9.86 -8.74 -18.11
C LEU A 268 11.34 -9.05 -18.30
N THR A 269 11.74 -9.66 -19.42
CA THR A 269 13.17 -9.83 -19.74
C THR A 269 13.89 -8.51 -20.05
N THR A 270 13.18 -7.47 -20.49
CA THR A 270 13.77 -6.13 -20.71
C THR A 270 13.79 -5.25 -19.46
N THR A 271 13.29 -5.74 -18.32
CA THR A 271 13.15 -4.97 -17.06
C THR A 271 13.85 -5.67 -15.88
N PRO A 272 15.19 -5.83 -15.91
CA PRO A 272 15.92 -6.70 -14.96
C PRO A 272 15.83 -6.24 -13.50
N CYS A 273 15.51 -4.97 -13.24
CA CYS A 273 15.42 -4.40 -11.89
C CYS A 273 13.98 -4.23 -11.38
N LEU A 274 13.00 -4.87 -12.04
CA LEU A 274 11.59 -4.70 -11.70
C LEU A 274 11.26 -5.29 -10.32
N VAL A 275 10.79 -4.46 -9.40
CA VAL A 275 10.41 -4.85 -8.03
C VAL A 275 8.90 -5.05 -7.89
N LYS A 276 8.10 -4.25 -8.60
CA LYS A 276 6.64 -4.24 -8.51
C LYS A 276 6.02 -4.33 -9.90
N LEU A 277 5.14 -5.30 -10.08
CA LEU A 277 4.36 -5.49 -11.31
C LEU A 277 2.87 -5.38 -11.00
N LYS A 278 2.18 -4.46 -11.68
CA LYS A 278 0.72 -4.35 -11.68
C LYS A 278 0.22 -4.52 -13.11
N LEU A 279 -0.62 -5.52 -13.36
CA LEU A 279 -1.26 -5.72 -14.66
C LEU A 279 -2.78 -5.72 -14.48
N THR A 280 -3.48 -4.87 -15.23
CA THR A 280 -4.94 -4.75 -15.22
C THR A 280 -5.53 -5.08 -16.59
N SER A 281 -6.81 -5.42 -16.65
CA SER A 281 -7.61 -5.59 -17.88
C SER A 281 -7.31 -6.79 -18.80
N LEU A 282 -6.72 -7.87 -18.29
CA LEU A 282 -6.35 -9.05 -19.10
C LEU A 282 -7.56 -9.84 -19.64
N VAL A 283 -8.12 -9.43 -20.77
CA VAL A 283 -9.10 -10.22 -21.54
C VAL A 283 -8.35 -11.21 -22.42
N ASP A 284 -8.78 -12.48 -22.47
CA ASP A 284 -8.43 -13.34 -23.60
C ASP A 284 -9.65 -14.15 -24.03
N ALA A 285 -9.71 -14.35 -25.35
CA ALA A 285 -10.59 -15.27 -26.02
C ALA A 285 -10.05 -16.71 -25.98
N ASP A 286 -8.73 -16.96 -25.80
CA ASP A 286 -8.16 -18.33 -25.99
C ASP A 286 -6.90 -18.74 -25.17
N GLY A 287 -6.53 -18.15 -24.03
CA GLY A 287 -5.28 -18.62 -23.41
C GLY A 287 -4.61 -17.88 -22.24
N PHE A 288 -5.37 -17.31 -21.31
CA PHE A 288 -4.79 -16.90 -20.01
C PHE A 288 -5.22 -17.80 -18.87
N VAL A 289 -4.96 -19.09 -19.02
CA VAL A 289 -4.89 -20.02 -17.89
C VAL A 289 -3.62 -19.66 -17.10
N VAL A 290 -3.74 -19.45 -15.78
CA VAL A 290 -2.57 -19.49 -14.90
C VAL A 290 -1.99 -20.91 -14.96
N ASN A 291 -1.02 -21.11 -15.84
CA ASN A 291 -0.37 -22.38 -16.08
C ASN A 291 1.10 -22.32 -15.64
N GLN A 292 1.85 -23.40 -15.88
CA GLN A 292 3.26 -23.50 -15.51
C GLN A 292 4.15 -22.38 -16.10
N LYS A 293 3.72 -21.67 -17.15
CA LYS A 293 4.49 -20.55 -17.73
C LYS A 293 4.56 -19.35 -16.79
N TRP A 294 3.50 -19.04 -16.05
CA TRP A 294 3.50 -17.97 -15.04
C TRP A 294 4.45 -18.30 -13.88
N LEU A 295 4.48 -19.57 -13.46
CA LEU A 295 5.43 -20.01 -12.42
C LEU A 295 6.87 -19.81 -12.87
N ARG A 296 7.21 -20.26 -14.09
CA ARG A 296 8.55 -20.06 -14.68
C ARG A 296 8.92 -18.57 -14.80
N LEU A 297 7.95 -17.71 -15.12
CA LEU A 297 8.15 -16.27 -15.17
C LEU A 297 8.55 -15.71 -13.80
N PHE A 298 7.83 -16.07 -12.73
CA PHE A 298 8.11 -15.58 -11.38
C PHE A 298 9.43 -16.12 -10.81
N GLU A 299 9.78 -17.35 -11.18
CA GLU A 299 11.09 -17.95 -10.89
C GLU A 299 12.22 -17.20 -11.61
N SER A 300 12.00 -16.81 -12.87
CA SER A 300 13.02 -16.16 -13.71
C SER A 300 13.21 -14.67 -13.39
N ALA A 301 12.16 -13.95 -13.00
CA ALA A 301 12.17 -12.50 -12.80
C ALA A 301 12.76 -12.11 -11.43
N GLN A 302 14.05 -12.39 -11.15
CA GLN A 302 14.73 -12.39 -9.84
C GLN A 302 14.64 -11.11 -8.97
N THR A 303 14.15 -9.99 -9.46
CA THR A 303 13.99 -8.76 -8.68
C THR A 303 12.55 -8.50 -8.26
N LEU A 304 11.58 -9.24 -8.84
CA LEU A 304 10.16 -9.04 -8.59
C LEU A 304 9.80 -9.46 -7.16
N VAL A 305 9.26 -8.52 -6.38
CA VAL A 305 8.84 -8.74 -4.98
C VAL A 305 7.34 -8.66 -4.85
N ARG A 306 6.67 -7.75 -5.58
CA ARG A 306 5.22 -7.56 -5.48
C ARG A 306 4.55 -7.73 -6.81
N ILE A 307 3.41 -8.41 -6.78
CA ILE A 307 2.58 -8.63 -7.95
C ILE A 307 1.12 -8.33 -7.66
N PHE A 308 0.47 -7.73 -8.64
CA PHE A 308 -0.98 -7.56 -8.72
C PHE A 308 -1.39 -7.79 -10.17
N VAL A 309 -2.08 -8.89 -10.46
CA VAL A 309 -2.49 -9.25 -11.82
C VAL A 309 -3.92 -9.77 -11.76
N ASN A 310 -4.81 -9.25 -12.61
CA ASN A 310 -6.12 -9.87 -12.81
C ASN A 310 -5.99 -10.97 -13.87
N VAL A 311 -6.36 -12.21 -13.56
CA VAL A 311 -6.17 -13.40 -14.40
C VAL A 311 -7.48 -14.16 -14.60
N SER A 312 -7.58 -14.91 -15.69
CA SER A 312 -8.61 -15.95 -15.87
C SER A 312 -8.09 -17.31 -15.39
N LEU A 313 -8.97 -18.20 -14.97
CA LEU A 313 -8.62 -19.60 -14.62
C LEU A 313 -9.28 -20.64 -15.53
N GLU A 314 -9.99 -20.19 -16.56
CA GLU A 314 -10.72 -21.04 -17.49
C GLU A 314 -9.75 -21.79 -18.42
N LEU A 315 -9.80 -23.14 -18.40
CA LEU A 315 -9.11 -24.00 -19.36
C LEU A 315 -9.90 -24.10 -20.68
N ASP A 316 -9.24 -24.49 -21.78
CA ASP A 316 -9.79 -24.63 -23.15
C ASP A 316 -11.08 -25.49 -23.26
N ASN A 317 -11.44 -26.24 -22.22
CA ASN A 317 -12.63 -27.09 -22.12
C ASN A 317 -13.69 -26.57 -21.10
N GLY A 318 -13.55 -25.34 -20.61
CA GLY A 318 -14.42 -24.75 -19.58
C GLY A 318 -14.25 -25.35 -18.18
N SER A 319 -13.22 -26.18 -17.95
CA SER A 319 -12.94 -26.75 -16.63
C SER A 319 -11.99 -25.86 -15.82
N TYR A 320 -12.12 -25.92 -14.49
CA TYR A 320 -11.33 -25.11 -13.55
C TYR A 320 -10.58 -26.05 -12.58
N HIS A 321 -9.25 -25.99 -12.59
CA HIS A 321 -8.40 -26.76 -11.68
C HIS A 321 -7.67 -25.83 -10.70
N CYS A 322 -8.41 -25.04 -9.92
CA CYS A 322 -7.79 -24.08 -8.99
C CYS A 322 -6.84 -24.78 -8.01
N GLU A 323 -7.17 -25.97 -7.49
CA GLU A 323 -6.29 -26.68 -6.53
C GLU A 323 -4.86 -26.92 -7.08
N LYS A 324 -4.73 -27.33 -8.34
CA LYS A 324 -3.43 -27.58 -8.99
C LYS A 324 -2.63 -26.30 -9.24
N ILE A 325 -3.32 -25.17 -9.35
CA ILE A 325 -2.76 -23.85 -9.62
C ILE A 325 -2.42 -23.14 -8.29
N GLN A 326 -3.27 -23.29 -7.28
CA GLN A 326 -3.20 -22.61 -6.00
C GLN A 326 -2.05 -23.13 -5.16
N ALA A 327 -1.77 -24.45 -5.15
CA ALA A 327 -0.65 -24.98 -4.38
C ALA A 327 0.72 -24.38 -4.80
N PRO A 328 1.09 -24.32 -6.09
CA PRO A 328 2.30 -23.61 -6.53
C PRO A 328 2.30 -22.10 -6.26
N ILE A 329 1.16 -21.42 -6.41
CA ILE A 329 1.01 -19.99 -6.15
C ILE A 329 1.20 -19.67 -4.66
N CYS A 330 0.58 -20.46 -3.79
CA CYS A 330 0.73 -20.35 -2.35
C CYS A 330 2.16 -20.65 -1.89
N ALA A 331 2.87 -21.57 -2.58
CA ALA A 331 4.30 -21.83 -2.32
C ALA A 331 5.17 -20.59 -2.61
N LEU A 332 4.75 -19.70 -3.52
CA LEU A 332 5.38 -18.41 -3.79
C LEU A 332 4.89 -17.27 -2.89
N ASN A 333 4.03 -17.56 -1.89
CA ASN A 333 3.35 -16.58 -1.04
C ASN A 333 2.49 -15.57 -1.82
N LEU A 334 1.88 -16.06 -2.90
CA LEU A 334 0.87 -15.35 -3.67
C LEU A 334 -0.52 -15.85 -3.26
N SER A 335 -1.50 -14.97 -3.36
CA SER A 335 -2.91 -15.25 -3.10
C SER A 335 -3.70 -15.03 -4.39
N LEU A 336 -4.60 -15.96 -4.67
CA LEU A 336 -5.51 -15.91 -5.79
C LEU A 336 -6.92 -15.73 -5.21
N ILE A 337 -7.55 -14.59 -5.49
CA ILE A 337 -8.83 -14.19 -4.90
C ILE A 337 -9.84 -14.00 -6.01
N CYS A 338 -11.02 -14.60 -5.88
CA CYS A 338 -12.09 -14.41 -6.85
C CYS A 338 -12.64 -12.99 -6.74
N ASN A 339 -12.82 -12.28 -7.86
CA ASN A 339 -13.31 -10.90 -7.88
C ASN A 339 -14.85 -10.80 -7.77
N GLY A 340 -15.51 -11.80 -7.18
CA GLY A 340 -16.97 -11.85 -7.00
C GLY A 340 -17.35 -11.80 -5.53
N ASP A 341 -18.54 -11.26 -5.24
CA ASP A 341 -19.07 -11.04 -3.89
C ASP A 341 -19.36 -12.34 -3.09
N ASP A 342 -19.25 -13.50 -3.73
CA ASP A 342 -19.46 -14.78 -3.07
C ASP A 342 -18.18 -15.27 -2.39
N ASN A 343 -18.11 -15.04 -1.08
CA ASN A 343 -17.09 -15.57 -0.15
C ASN A 343 -16.99 -17.11 -0.11
N ASP A 344 -17.78 -17.83 -0.90
CA ASP A 344 -17.80 -19.30 -0.96
C ASP A 344 -16.86 -19.85 -2.04
N CYS A 345 -15.57 -19.51 -1.95
CA CYS A 345 -14.53 -20.18 -2.72
C CYS A 345 -14.35 -21.67 -2.34
N ASN A 346 -15.02 -22.14 -1.28
CA ASN A 346 -14.98 -23.52 -0.81
C ASN A 346 -16.09 -24.41 -1.38
N VAL A 347 -17.08 -23.86 -2.10
CA VAL A 347 -18.17 -24.63 -2.70
C VAL A 347 -17.95 -24.73 -4.20
N TYR A 348 -17.01 -25.60 -4.57
CA TYR A 348 -16.76 -25.97 -5.96
C TYR A 348 -18.01 -26.64 -6.55
N TYR A 349 -18.39 -26.26 -7.79
CA TYR A 349 -19.51 -26.72 -8.66
C TYR A 349 -20.62 -25.68 -9.00
N GLY A 350 -20.44 -24.38 -8.73
CA GLY A 350 -21.30 -23.30 -9.25
C GLY A 350 -20.76 -22.62 -10.51
N THR A 351 -21.57 -21.78 -11.17
CA THR A 351 -21.20 -20.95 -12.34
C THR A 351 -19.97 -20.10 -12.02
N VAL A 352 -18.82 -20.54 -12.52
CA VAL A 352 -17.50 -20.07 -12.07
C VAL A 352 -17.26 -18.64 -12.55
N ASN A 353 -16.98 -17.74 -11.61
CA ASN A 353 -16.45 -16.42 -11.93
C ASN A 353 -15.14 -16.58 -12.71
N ARG A 354 -15.14 -16.08 -13.95
CA ARG A 354 -14.02 -16.16 -14.89
C ARG A 354 -12.80 -15.40 -14.37
N TRP A 355 -12.98 -14.39 -13.53
CA TRP A 355 -11.97 -13.40 -13.16
C TRP A 355 -11.46 -13.54 -11.73
N TRP A 356 -10.14 -13.61 -11.59
CA TRP A 356 -9.42 -13.73 -10.33
C TRP A 356 -8.36 -12.64 -10.21
N SER A 357 -8.07 -12.19 -9.00
CA SER A 357 -6.94 -11.32 -8.69
C SER A 357 -5.82 -12.14 -8.05
N LEU A 358 -4.70 -12.26 -8.76
CA LEU A 358 -3.44 -12.76 -8.24
C LEU A 358 -2.68 -11.59 -7.59
N ARG A 359 -2.58 -11.61 -6.27
CA ARG A 359 -1.86 -10.59 -5.50
C ARG A 359 -0.98 -11.21 -4.42
N GLY A 360 0.17 -10.61 -4.15
CA GLY A 360 0.99 -11.03 -3.03
C GLY A 360 2.41 -10.51 -3.08
N MET A 361 3.19 -10.95 -2.09
CA MET A 361 4.62 -10.74 -2.05
C MET A 361 5.32 -12.05 -2.39
N ILE A 362 6.07 -12.07 -3.49
CA ILE A 362 6.83 -13.24 -3.89
C ILE A 362 7.91 -13.47 -2.85
N THR A 363 7.72 -14.45 -1.99
CA THR A 363 8.80 -14.93 -1.13
C THR A 363 9.61 -15.88 -1.96
N ARG A 364 10.66 -15.37 -2.62
CA ARG A 364 11.66 -16.28 -3.15
C ARG A 364 12.34 -16.91 -1.96
N HIS A 365 12.07 -18.18 -1.77
CA HIS A 365 13.01 -19.04 -1.08
C HIS A 365 14.29 -18.98 -1.91
N PHE A 366 15.15 -17.99 -1.62
CA PHE A 366 16.55 -18.11 -1.96
C PHE A 366 16.92 -19.49 -1.45
N ASN A 367 17.43 -20.32 -2.36
CA ASN A 367 17.91 -21.66 -2.11
C ASN A 367 19.23 -21.56 -1.31
N MET A 368 19.21 -20.79 -0.22
CA MET A 368 20.17 -20.76 0.85
C MET A 368 19.53 -21.54 1.98
N ASN A 369 19.59 -22.87 1.96
CA ASN A 369 19.45 -23.73 3.14
C ASN A 369 18.51 -23.18 4.24
N ASN A 370 17.26 -22.84 3.89
CA ASN A 370 16.41 -22.03 4.76
C ASN A 370 15.80 -22.90 5.86
N ARG A 371 16.45 -22.81 7.01
CA ARG A 371 16.15 -23.42 8.30
C ARG A 371 14.91 -22.77 8.91
N CYS A 372 13.79 -23.48 9.06
CA CYS A 372 12.60 -22.83 9.64
C CYS A 372 12.82 -22.48 11.12
N LEU A 373 12.22 -21.36 11.55
CA LEU A 373 12.36 -20.81 12.90
C LEU A 373 12.05 -21.84 14.00
N PHE A 374 11.10 -22.74 13.74
CA PHE A 374 10.61 -23.73 14.68
C PHE A 374 11.32 -25.09 14.61
N CYS A 375 11.99 -25.40 13.49
CA CYS A 375 12.50 -26.73 13.21
C CYS A 375 14.03 -26.82 13.13
N THR A 376 14.75 -25.70 13.20
CA THR A 376 16.24 -25.69 13.17
C THR A 376 16.84 -24.45 13.82
N GLN A 377 17.96 -24.62 14.54
CA GLN A 377 18.63 -23.62 15.41
C GLN A 377 19.25 -22.37 14.74
N ARG A 378 18.95 -22.04 13.48
CA ARG A 378 19.38 -20.76 12.88
C ARG A 378 18.31 -20.19 11.96
N SER A 379 17.55 -19.24 12.50
CA SER A 379 17.10 -18.01 11.85
C SER A 379 16.79 -18.07 10.35
N ALA A 380 15.53 -18.36 10.01
CA ALA A 380 14.93 -17.93 8.74
C ALA A 380 13.61 -17.22 8.99
N ALA A 381 13.26 -16.27 8.12
CA ALA A 381 12.00 -15.52 8.13
C ALA A 381 10.78 -16.34 7.62
N VAL A 382 10.83 -17.68 7.74
CA VAL A 382 9.83 -18.58 7.15
C VAL A 382 9.48 -19.69 8.14
N CYS A 383 8.18 -19.90 8.32
CA CYS A 383 7.62 -21.11 8.95
C CYS A 383 7.38 -22.18 7.87
N CYS A 384 8.01 -23.36 7.99
CA CYS A 384 7.79 -24.45 7.03
C CYS A 384 6.37 -25.03 7.16
N LEU A 385 5.90 -25.75 6.13
CA LEU A 385 4.56 -26.36 6.10
C LEU A 385 4.29 -27.24 7.33
N ARG A 386 5.27 -28.03 7.79
CA ARG A 386 5.12 -28.89 8.97
C ARG A 386 4.91 -28.08 10.26
N CYS A 387 5.55 -26.93 10.38
CA CYS A 387 5.40 -26.08 11.56
C CYS A 387 4.14 -25.21 11.51
N ARG A 388 3.55 -24.99 10.33
CA ARG A 388 2.25 -24.31 10.21
C ARG A 388 1.08 -25.14 10.73
N THR A 389 1.20 -26.47 10.75
CA THR A 389 0.19 -27.36 11.32
C THR A 389 0.37 -27.57 12.82
N THR A 390 1.37 -26.93 13.44
CA THR A 390 1.59 -27.02 14.89
C THR A 390 0.64 -26.06 15.59
N ASP A 391 0.09 -26.49 16.73
CA ASP A 391 -0.76 -25.66 17.56
C ASP A 391 -0.04 -24.36 17.99
N ILE A 392 -0.77 -23.24 17.98
CA ILE A 392 -0.21 -21.90 18.22
C ILE A 392 0.43 -21.80 19.60
N SER A 393 -0.16 -22.43 20.62
CA SER A 393 0.43 -22.45 21.97
C SER A 393 1.78 -23.14 21.96
N THR A 394 1.88 -24.29 21.29
CA THR A 394 3.14 -25.04 21.13
C THR A 394 4.20 -24.21 20.36
N MET A 395 3.77 -23.41 19.40
CA MET A 395 4.67 -22.50 18.68
C MET A 395 5.23 -21.41 19.60
N PHE A 396 4.39 -20.78 20.44
CA PHE A 396 4.84 -19.78 21.39
C PHE A 396 5.76 -20.36 22.48
N GLU A 397 5.51 -21.58 22.97
CA GLU A 397 6.43 -22.30 23.85
C GLU A 397 7.80 -22.52 23.20
N THR A 398 7.80 -22.88 21.91
CA THR A 398 9.04 -23.06 21.14
C THR A 398 9.79 -21.74 20.98
N LEU A 399 9.09 -20.64 20.69
CA LEU A 399 9.69 -19.31 20.59
C LEU A 399 10.25 -18.83 21.92
N LEU A 400 9.53 -19.04 23.02
CA LEU A 400 9.99 -18.67 24.35
C LEU A 400 11.24 -19.48 24.72
N THR A 401 11.28 -20.77 24.39
CA THR A 401 12.48 -21.61 24.56
C THR A 401 13.66 -21.10 23.74
N LEU A 402 13.42 -20.65 22.51
CA LEU A 402 14.45 -20.08 21.63
C LEU A 402 15.00 -18.75 22.18
N LEU A 403 14.12 -17.85 22.62
CA LEU A 403 14.46 -16.59 23.25
C LEU A 403 15.23 -16.82 24.57
N GLY A 404 14.80 -17.81 25.36
CA GLY A 404 15.50 -18.21 26.58
C GLY A 404 16.93 -18.70 26.31
N LYS A 405 17.15 -19.48 25.24
CA LYS A 405 18.50 -19.87 24.82
C LYS A 405 19.34 -18.67 24.37
N ALA A 406 18.76 -17.75 23.60
CA ALA A 406 19.42 -16.52 23.19
C ALA A 406 19.84 -15.66 24.39
N SER A 407 19.00 -15.59 25.43
CA SER A 407 19.26 -14.83 26.68
C SER A 407 20.51 -15.28 27.46
N MET A 408 21.00 -16.50 27.21
CA MET A 408 22.17 -17.08 27.87
C MET A 408 23.49 -16.83 27.12
N THR A 409 23.43 -16.17 25.96
CA THR A 409 24.62 -15.88 25.13
C THR A 409 25.26 -14.54 25.52
N SER A 410 26.55 -14.36 25.21
CA SER A 410 27.26 -13.10 25.48
C SER A 410 26.73 -11.92 24.66
N ASN A 411 26.18 -12.20 23.47
CA ASN A 411 25.52 -11.24 22.58
C ASN A 411 23.98 -11.41 22.61
N TYR A 412 23.42 -11.68 23.79
CA TYR A 412 22.00 -12.01 23.94
C TYR A 412 21.07 -10.99 23.28
N TYR A 413 21.39 -9.70 23.37
CA TYR A 413 20.52 -8.62 22.94
C TYR A 413 20.29 -8.67 21.42
N ASP A 414 21.38 -8.74 20.64
CA ASP A 414 21.32 -8.84 19.19
C ASP A 414 20.62 -10.12 18.73
N GLN A 415 20.83 -11.23 19.45
CA GLN A 415 20.14 -12.49 19.15
C GLN A 415 18.64 -12.41 19.40
N ILE A 416 18.22 -11.89 20.56
CA ILE A 416 16.81 -11.69 20.89
C ILE A 416 16.17 -10.73 19.89
N ARG A 417 16.81 -9.61 19.59
CA ARG A 417 16.34 -8.64 18.60
C ARG A 417 16.14 -9.28 17.22
N THR A 418 17.11 -10.07 16.78
CA THR A 418 17.04 -10.79 15.51
C THR A 418 15.87 -11.79 15.48
N ILE A 419 15.64 -12.53 16.58
CA ILE A 419 14.52 -13.47 16.71
C ILE A 419 13.18 -12.71 16.69
N CYS A 420 13.04 -11.63 17.46
CA CYS A 420 11.83 -10.80 17.47
C CYS A 420 11.50 -10.25 16.08
N GLN A 421 12.48 -9.69 15.37
CA GLN A 421 12.32 -9.21 13.99
C GLN A 421 11.89 -10.32 13.02
N GLN A 422 12.37 -11.56 13.22
CA GLN A 422 11.92 -12.71 12.42
C GLN A 422 10.49 -13.10 12.75
N ILE A 423 10.10 -13.08 14.02
CA ILE A 423 8.71 -13.36 14.42
C ILE A 423 7.75 -12.31 13.83
N GLU A 424 8.16 -11.03 13.78
CA GLU A 424 7.35 -9.96 13.17
C GLU A 424 7.01 -10.20 11.69
N THR A 425 7.87 -10.93 10.96
CA THR A 425 7.56 -11.31 9.58
C THR A 425 6.42 -12.33 9.48
N LEU A 426 6.10 -13.05 10.56
CA LEU A 426 5.02 -14.03 10.66
C LEU A 426 3.71 -13.36 11.12
N LYS A 427 3.17 -12.43 10.32
CA LYS A 427 1.98 -11.63 10.68
C LYS A 427 0.80 -12.45 11.23
N TRP A 428 0.56 -13.64 10.68
CA TRP A 428 -0.51 -14.54 11.11
C TRP A 428 -0.36 -15.01 12.58
N LEU A 429 0.87 -15.16 13.07
CA LEU A 429 1.16 -15.56 14.44
C LEU A 429 0.95 -14.40 15.43
N LEU A 430 1.04 -13.16 14.94
CA LEU A 430 0.90 -11.94 15.74
C LEU A 430 -0.48 -11.30 15.65
N THR A 431 -1.49 -12.03 15.17
CA THR A 431 -2.89 -11.59 15.18
C THR A 431 -3.25 -11.02 16.57
N PRO A 432 -3.89 -9.84 16.67
CA PRO A 432 -4.18 -9.21 17.95
C PRO A 432 -4.94 -10.14 18.89
N ILE A 433 -4.51 -10.23 20.15
CA ILE A 433 -5.26 -10.94 21.18
C ILE A 433 -6.51 -10.12 21.47
N GLN A 434 -7.69 -10.72 21.32
CA GLN A 434 -8.91 -10.12 21.80
C GLN A 434 -8.88 -10.13 23.33
N PHE A 435 -8.81 -8.94 23.91
CA PHE A 435 -8.89 -8.73 25.34
C PHE A 435 -10.30 -8.26 25.68
N THR A 436 -11.10 -9.15 26.27
CA THR A 436 -12.46 -8.84 26.71
C THR A 436 -12.45 -8.89 28.23
N PRO A 437 -12.23 -7.75 28.91
CA PRO A 437 -12.09 -7.73 30.36
C PRO A 437 -13.32 -8.36 31.01
N ILE A 438 -13.08 -9.27 31.94
CA ILE A 438 -14.16 -9.90 32.67
C ILE A 438 -14.82 -8.85 33.57
N THR A 439 -16.08 -8.56 33.28
CA THR A 439 -16.89 -7.60 34.05
C THR A 439 -17.61 -8.28 35.21
N HIS A 440 -17.75 -9.60 35.19
CA HIS A 440 -18.51 -10.38 36.17
C HIS A 440 -17.75 -11.64 36.60
N PHE A 441 -17.68 -11.89 37.90
CA PHE A 441 -17.06 -13.10 38.43
C PHE A 441 -17.90 -14.34 38.06
N ASP A 442 -17.33 -15.24 37.27
CA ASP A 442 -17.91 -16.56 36.99
C ASP A 442 -17.30 -17.64 37.91
N PRO A 443 -18.05 -18.23 38.85
CA PRO A 443 -17.56 -19.29 39.73
C PRO A 443 -17.24 -20.62 39.03
N LYS A 444 -17.65 -20.81 37.76
CA LYS A 444 -17.29 -22.00 36.96
C LYS A 444 -15.88 -21.88 36.38
N VAL A 445 -15.44 -20.64 36.13
CA VAL A 445 -14.14 -20.33 35.50
C VAL A 445 -13.13 -19.87 36.55
N HIS A 446 -13.57 -19.10 37.53
CA HIS A 446 -12.72 -18.49 38.55
C HIS A 446 -12.87 -19.18 39.90
N ARG A 447 -11.74 -19.31 40.60
CA ARG A 447 -11.72 -19.71 42.00
C ARG A 447 -11.34 -18.51 42.84
N VAL A 448 -11.94 -18.40 44.03
CA VAL A 448 -11.62 -17.31 44.95
C VAL A 448 -10.35 -17.68 45.73
N ASP A 449 -9.34 -16.82 45.70
CA ASP A 449 -8.18 -16.97 46.59
C ASP A 449 -8.59 -16.53 48.01
N GLN A 450 -8.88 -17.51 48.85
CA GLN A 450 -9.31 -17.27 50.23
C GLN A 450 -8.21 -16.61 51.08
N LYS A 451 -6.93 -16.87 50.81
CA LYS A 451 -5.82 -16.27 51.57
C LYS A 451 -5.67 -14.80 51.21
N ALA A 452 -5.67 -14.48 49.92
CA ALA A 452 -5.64 -13.09 49.46
C ALA A 452 -6.89 -12.32 49.92
N LYS A 453 -8.06 -12.96 49.92
CA LYS A 453 -9.31 -12.37 50.42
C LYS A 453 -9.19 -11.98 51.89
N LEU A 454 -8.73 -12.91 52.75
CA LEU A 454 -8.54 -12.65 54.17
C LEU A 454 -7.51 -11.54 54.41
N TYR A 455 -6.42 -11.54 53.63
CA TYR A 455 -5.42 -10.48 53.71
C TYR A 455 -5.99 -9.11 53.35
N LEU A 456 -6.72 -8.98 52.22
CA LEU A 456 -7.31 -7.71 51.81
C LEU A 456 -8.37 -7.22 52.80
N GLN A 457 -9.17 -8.14 53.37
CA GLN A 457 -10.15 -7.82 54.41
C GLN A 457 -9.51 -7.29 55.70
N GLN A 458 -8.28 -7.73 56.00
CA GLN A 458 -7.50 -7.23 57.14
C GLN A 458 -6.77 -5.91 56.82
N ALA A 459 -6.35 -5.72 55.58
CA ALA A 459 -5.54 -4.58 55.16
C ALA A 459 -6.35 -3.29 54.92
N SER A 460 -7.60 -3.39 54.45
CA SER A 460 -8.45 -2.21 54.22
C SER A 460 -9.94 -2.53 54.17
N LEU A 461 -10.75 -1.71 54.83
CA LEU A 461 -12.22 -1.78 54.80
C LEU A 461 -12.79 -1.47 53.41
N ASP A 462 -12.09 -0.67 52.59
CA ASP A 462 -12.54 -0.24 51.27
C ASP A 462 -12.41 -1.32 50.19
N VAL A 463 -11.74 -2.43 50.50
CA VAL A 463 -11.44 -3.51 49.54
C VAL A 463 -12.42 -4.69 49.68
N GLN A 464 -13.42 -4.59 50.56
CA GLN A 464 -14.43 -5.64 50.77
C GLN A 464 -15.25 -6.00 49.51
N SER A 465 -15.32 -5.08 48.54
CA SER A 465 -16.02 -5.28 47.27
C SER A 465 -15.17 -6.00 46.20
N MET A 466 -13.86 -6.18 46.42
CA MET A 466 -12.99 -6.88 45.46
C MET A 466 -13.09 -8.39 45.64
N ILE A 467 -13.15 -9.11 44.52
CA ILE A 467 -13.11 -10.57 44.48
C ILE A 467 -11.70 -10.98 44.07
N THR A 468 -10.95 -11.60 44.97
CA THR A 468 -9.62 -12.15 44.69
C THR A 468 -9.74 -13.43 43.89
N ILE A 469 -9.12 -13.47 42.72
CA ILE A 469 -9.11 -14.65 41.86
C ILE A 469 -7.80 -15.41 42.11
N GLU A 470 -7.92 -16.72 42.34
CA GLU A 470 -6.79 -17.63 42.47
C GLU A 470 -6.10 -17.79 41.11
N VAL A 471 -4.78 -17.62 41.11
CA VAL A 471 -3.93 -17.71 39.92
C VAL A 471 -2.80 -18.69 40.23
N ALA A 472 -2.33 -19.43 39.21
CA ALA A 472 -1.22 -20.36 39.37
C ALA A 472 0.00 -19.65 39.97
N ALA A 473 0.47 -20.13 41.12
CA ALA A 473 1.57 -19.56 41.88
C ALA A 473 2.94 -19.99 41.31
N ASP A 474 3.21 -19.64 40.06
CA ASP A 474 4.46 -19.90 39.35
C ASP A 474 5.16 -18.61 38.90
N GLY A 475 6.31 -18.76 38.24
CA GLY A 475 7.06 -17.65 37.67
C GLY A 475 6.34 -16.91 36.53
N ASN A 476 5.12 -17.31 36.18
CA ASN A 476 4.27 -16.65 35.18
C ASN A 476 2.98 -16.08 35.81
N CYS A 477 2.85 -15.99 37.13
CA CYS A 477 1.57 -15.65 37.77
C CYS A 477 0.98 -14.28 37.35
N LEU A 478 1.80 -13.33 36.88
CA LEU A 478 1.35 -12.08 36.28
C LEU A 478 0.61 -12.33 34.96
N TYR A 479 1.21 -13.11 34.07
CA TYR A 479 0.60 -13.46 32.78
C TYR A 479 -0.62 -14.36 32.95
N ASN A 480 -0.57 -15.29 33.91
CA ASN A 480 -1.73 -16.08 34.30
C ASN A 480 -2.86 -15.17 34.82
N SER A 481 -2.55 -14.12 35.59
CA SER A 481 -3.55 -13.15 36.07
C SER A 481 -4.20 -12.39 34.91
N ILE A 482 -3.41 -11.94 33.92
CA ILE A 482 -3.94 -11.26 32.73
C ILE A 482 -4.85 -12.19 31.93
N ILE A 483 -4.48 -13.46 31.77
CA ILE A 483 -5.31 -14.47 31.08
C ILE A 483 -6.63 -14.64 31.83
N CYS A 484 -6.57 -14.84 33.15
CA CYS A 484 -7.75 -14.93 34.01
C CYS A 484 -8.66 -13.70 33.90
N LEU A 485 -8.11 -12.50 33.70
CA LEU A 485 -8.91 -11.26 33.57
C LEU A 485 -9.38 -10.95 32.15
N SER A 486 -8.79 -11.56 31.13
CA SER A 486 -9.04 -11.24 29.71
C SER A 486 -10.23 -11.97 29.09
N GLY A 487 -10.85 -12.91 29.83
CA GLY A 487 -11.91 -13.79 29.33
C GLY A 487 -11.47 -14.75 28.23
N ASN A 488 -10.21 -14.69 27.81
CA ASN A 488 -9.65 -15.46 26.72
C ASN A 488 -8.91 -16.69 27.27
N THR A 489 -9.58 -17.84 27.29
CA THR A 489 -9.01 -19.10 27.76
C THR A 489 -8.05 -19.75 26.76
N LEU A 490 -7.90 -19.20 25.55
CA LEU A 490 -7.05 -19.76 24.50
C LEU A 490 -5.62 -19.22 24.54
N SER A 491 -5.41 -18.04 25.12
CA SER A 491 -4.08 -17.47 25.27
C SER A 491 -3.29 -18.16 26.38
N THR A 492 -2.00 -18.35 26.14
CA THR A 492 -1.09 -18.95 27.13
C THR A 492 -0.11 -17.93 27.68
N PRO A 493 0.47 -18.18 28.87
CA PRO A 493 1.46 -17.28 29.45
C PRO A 493 2.66 -17.08 28.51
N SER A 494 3.06 -18.13 27.79
CA SER A 494 4.16 -18.09 26.84
C SER A 494 3.86 -17.20 25.63
N GLU A 495 2.61 -17.19 25.15
CA GLU A 495 2.18 -16.24 24.11
C GLU A 495 2.33 -14.79 24.60
N LEU A 496 1.77 -14.46 25.77
CA LEU A 496 1.85 -13.10 26.31
C LEU A 496 3.29 -12.64 26.55
N ARG A 497 4.16 -13.55 27.00
CA ARG A 497 5.59 -13.28 27.19
C ARG A 497 6.31 -12.97 25.89
N VAL A 498 6.14 -13.79 24.87
CA VAL A 498 6.76 -13.57 23.55
C VAL A 498 6.27 -12.25 22.93
N ARG A 499 4.97 -11.96 23.02
CA ARG A 499 4.41 -10.69 22.52
C ARG A 499 4.96 -9.48 23.29
N SER A 500 5.09 -9.59 24.62
CA SER A 500 5.71 -8.54 25.44
C SER A 500 7.16 -8.27 25.03
N LEU A 501 7.94 -9.31 24.74
CA LEU A 501 9.31 -9.18 24.26
C LEU A 501 9.39 -8.48 22.90
N ILE A 502 8.51 -8.84 21.96
CA ILE A 502 8.44 -8.20 20.64
C ILE A 502 8.11 -6.71 20.80
N GLU A 503 7.11 -6.39 21.62
CA GLU A 503 6.70 -5.01 21.91
C GLU A 503 7.83 -4.18 22.54
N LEU A 504 8.54 -4.74 23.52
CA LEU A 504 9.69 -4.08 24.16
C LEU A 504 10.85 -3.83 23.19
N VAL A 505 11.17 -4.81 22.32
CA VAL A 505 12.24 -4.68 21.32
C VAL A 505 11.84 -3.68 20.22
N LYS A 506 10.59 -3.70 19.78
CA LYS A 506 10.07 -2.82 18.72
C LYS A 506 10.06 -1.37 19.17
N ASN A 507 9.67 -1.11 20.42
CA ASN A 507 9.49 0.21 20.99
C ASN A 507 10.56 0.53 22.06
N GLU A 508 11.77 -0.02 21.93
CA GLU A 508 12.86 0.10 22.91
C GLU A 508 13.10 1.55 23.35
N ASN A 509 13.23 2.47 22.38
CA ASN A 509 13.50 3.88 22.65
C ASN A 509 12.40 4.52 23.54
N PHE A 510 11.15 4.13 23.34
CA PHE A 510 10.03 4.63 24.15
C PHE A 510 10.13 4.13 25.60
N TYR A 511 10.32 2.82 25.79
CA TYR A 511 10.41 2.23 27.13
C TYR A 511 11.68 2.67 27.87
N HIS A 512 12.80 2.81 27.16
CA HIS A 512 14.04 3.36 27.71
C HIS A 512 13.83 4.77 28.23
N ASN A 513 13.31 5.68 27.40
CA ASN A 513 13.12 7.07 27.78
C ASN A 513 12.11 7.24 28.94
N ARG A 514 11.08 6.38 29.00
CA ARG A 514 10.01 6.52 29.98
C ARG A 514 10.28 5.80 31.30
N PHE A 515 10.96 4.66 31.28
CA PHE A 515 11.06 3.76 32.44
C PHE A 515 12.49 3.38 32.84
N ALA A 516 13.54 3.95 32.22
CA ALA A 516 14.92 3.64 32.60
C ALA A 516 15.22 3.84 34.10
N HIS A 517 14.51 4.76 34.76
CA HIS A 517 14.63 5.02 36.20
C HIS A 517 13.98 3.94 37.10
N ILE A 518 13.09 3.10 36.55
CA ILE A 518 12.39 2.01 37.26
C ILE A 518 13.02 0.66 36.94
N VAL A 519 13.31 0.39 35.66
CA VAL A 519 13.72 -0.93 35.18
C VAL A 519 15.23 -1.07 34.99
N GLY A 520 15.97 0.04 35.12
CA GLY A 520 17.37 0.09 34.72
C GLY A 520 17.56 -0.10 33.21
N PRO A 521 18.67 -0.70 32.76
CA PRO A 521 18.93 -0.95 31.34
C PRO A 521 17.88 -1.89 30.71
N VAL A 522 17.17 -1.39 29.69
CA VAL A 522 16.08 -2.12 29.00
C VAL A 522 16.55 -3.46 28.41
N ASN A 523 17.81 -3.56 28.00
CA ASN A 523 18.40 -4.80 27.52
C ASN A 523 18.45 -5.90 28.59
N GLU A 524 18.74 -5.57 29.86
CA GLU A 524 18.69 -6.56 30.95
C GLU A 524 17.25 -6.96 31.26
N ALA A 525 16.29 -6.03 31.18
CA ALA A 525 14.86 -6.38 31.28
C ALA A 525 14.43 -7.38 30.18
N ILE A 526 14.84 -7.14 28.94
CA ILE A 526 14.57 -8.03 27.79
C ILE A 526 15.20 -9.41 27.98
N LYS A 527 16.44 -9.47 28.46
CA LYS A 527 17.14 -10.71 28.80
C LYS A 527 16.39 -11.49 29.87
N ASN A 528 15.93 -10.80 30.91
CA ASN A 528 15.24 -11.41 32.02
C ASN A 528 13.88 -11.96 31.59
N ILE A 529 13.06 -11.19 30.87
CA ILE A 529 11.75 -11.65 30.39
C ILE A 529 11.89 -12.87 29.45
N ALA A 530 12.99 -12.95 28.70
CA ALA A 530 13.29 -14.10 27.83
C ALA A 530 13.65 -15.38 28.61
N ARG A 531 14.13 -15.29 29.86
CA ARG A 531 14.47 -16.46 30.69
C ARG A 531 13.22 -17.11 31.26
N ASN A 532 13.10 -18.43 31.15
CA ASN A 532 11.94 -19.12 31.70
C ASN A 532 11.87 -18.95 33.24
N PHE A 533 10.70 -18.63 33.78
CA PHE A 533 10.41 -18.46 35.22
C PHE A 533 11.01 -17.24 35.95
N SER A 534 11.40 -16.17 35.25
CA SER A 534 11.78 -14.90 35.90
C SER A 534 10.54 -14.09 36.27
N PHE A 535 10.10 -14.24 37.53
CA PHE A 535 9.08 -13.37 38.09
C PHE A 535 9.72 -12.03 38.49
N SER A 536 9.59 -11.02 37.61
CA SER A 536 9.90 -9.60 37.87
C SER A 536 11.29 -9.27 38.46
N GLU A 537 12.20 -8.77 37.62
CA GLU A 537 13.32 -7.90 38.06
C GLU A 537 13.03 -6.44 37.67
N LEU A 538 11.77 -6.02 37.83
CA LEU A 538 11.36 -4.61 37.77
C LEU A 538 11.57 -3.92 39.15
N TYR A 539 12.55 -4.39 39.92
CA TYR A 539 13.00 -3.86 41.21
C TYR A 539 14.53 -3.81 41.26
#